data_AF-A0A2N8NCH2-F1
#
_entry.id   AF-A0A2N8NCH2-F1
#
_cell.length_a   1.000
_cell.length_b   1.000
_cell.length_c   1.000
_cell.angle_alpha   90.00
_cell.angle_beta   90.00
_cell.angle_gamma   90.00
#
_symmetry.space_group_name_H-M   'P 1'
#
loop_
_entity.id
_entity.type
_entity.pdbx_description
1 polymer ?
#
loop_
_entity_poly.entity_id
_entity_poly.type
_entity_poly.pdbx_seq_one_letter_code
_entity_poly.pdbx_strand_id
1 'polypeptide(L)'
;MKTKTFPLILALLLGLTLTTAAHAQDDDFRRPLRVQTPSGKEPGIADFARAFVSADQKEYALFSATLARIDGRQFKLPQDEQFTCLIDRPHGYLRAVYTIEGIKDPHQVLEVCYWRTDTDRRLVAVCYYNDLGTELLLFYDYSPATGLMTPLAKPPFQDFHEFLRELIVQLPREGKDIHMKRCWDGGPSPLTLRWDGHGTFTLVGAAERYRQPAANQPATCDFIAHFKPEEETSGDPVDLYDAPGGKVIRHLGTYDLDYALRVKRVENGWAHIDYGDDPLMMGPGSSKGSAWVRCTTLYVLPAGHLYENYIYAEPTRAARRVATFNEAMDNITDTWWKVLEIRKGWIKIRTNHLGITGWIETRFLCGSDGVDC
;
A
#
# COMPACT_ATOMS: atom_id res chain seq x y z
N MET A 1 46.57 37.30 9.42
CA MET A 1 46.29 36.64 8.11
C MET A 1 45.75 35.25 8.43
N LYS A 2 44.60 34.79 7.89
CA LYS A 2 44.42 34.17 6.54
C LYS A 2 45.51 33.11 6.26
N THR A 3 45.28 31.82 5.96
CA THR A 3 44.10 30.95 5.67
C THR A 3 44.59 29.46 5.72
N LYS A 4 43.82 28.34 5.67
CA LYS A 4 42.40 28.02 5.34
C LYS A 4 41.95 26.65 5.97
N THR A 5 40.74 26.21 5.60
CA THR A 5 40.10 24.86 5.62
C THR A 5 40.99 23.66 5.24
N PHE A 6 40.77 22.41 5.67
CA PHE A 6 39.51 21.62 5.80
C PHE A 6 39.44 20.76 7.08
N PRO A 7 38.23 20.38 7.53
CA PRO A 7 37.87 18.96 7.40
C PRO A 7 36.54 18.72 6.67
N LEU A 8 36.43 17.53 6.07
CA LEU A 8 35.28 17.06 5.31
C LEU A 8 34.25 16.39 6.26
N ILE A 9 32.95 16.46 5.92
CA ILE A 9 31.86 15.63 6.48
C ILE A 9 31.59 15.78 7.99
N LEU A 10 30.96 16.90 8.38
CA LEU A 10 30.14 16.97 9.60
C LEU A 10 28.94 17.92 9.38
N ALA A 11 28.05 17.55 8.46
CA ALA A 11 26.88 18.35 8.10
C ALA A 11 25.73 17.50 7.53
N LEU A 12 25.26 16.50 8.28
CA LEU A 12 24.00 15.80 8.00
C LEU A 12 23.28 15.35 9.29
N LEU A 13 23.31 16.25 10.28
CA LEU A 13 22.44 16.24 11.47
C LEU A 13 21.56 17.49 11.43
N LEU A 14 20.80 17.62 10.35
CA LEU A 14 19.62 18.49 10.31
C LEU A 14 18.46 17.65 10.88
N GLY A 15 17.89 18.14 11.99
CA GLY A 15 17.03 17.33 12.85
C GLY A 15 15.80 16.78 12.13
N LEU A 16 15.45 15.53 12.49
CA LEU A 16 14.17 14.93 12.12
C LEU A 16 13.02 15.77 12.68
N THR A 17 12.40 16.56 11.82
CA THR A 17 10.98 16.91 11.93
C THR A 17 10.21 16.15 10.87
N LEU A 18 10.35 14.82 10.88
CA LEU A 18 9.57 13.88 10.07
C LEU A 18 8.22 13.59 10.74
N THR A 19 7.46 14.65 10.98
CA THR A 19 6.01 14.59 11.20
C THR A 19 5.37 15.63 10.28
N THR A 20 4.17 15.33 9.77
CA THR A 20 3.30 16.17 8.91
C THR A 20 3.62 16.38 7.42
N ALA A 21 4.72 15.86 6.85
CA ALA A 21 4.97 16.00 5.40
C ALA A 21 3.88 15.34 4.51
N ALA A 22 3.41 14.15 4.86
CA ALA A 22 2.38 13.42 4.11
C ALA A 22 0.97 14.06 4.18
N HIS A 23 0.72 14.94 5.15
CA HIS A 23 -0.58 15.62 5.29
C HIS A 23 -0.64 16.97 4.55
N ALA A 24 0.49 17.69 4.47
CA ALA A 24 0.53 19.01 3.84
C ALA A 24 0.16 18.97 2.35
N GLN A 25 0.55 17.93 1.62
CA GLN A 25 0.30 17.82 0.19
C GLN A 25 -1.16 17.44 -0.15
N ASP A 26 -1.86 16.70 0.73
CA ASP A 26 -3.28 16.32 0.55
C ASP A 26 -4.22 17.51 0.78
N ASP A 27 -3.91 18.39 1.74
CA ASP A 27 -4.71 19.60 2.02
C ASP A 27 -4.72 20.60 0.85
N ASP A 28 -3.63 20.74 0.09
CA ASP A 28 -3.57 21.67 -1.06
C ASP A 28 -4.54 21.30 -2.20
N PHE A 29 -4.85 20.01 -2.37
CA PHE A 29 -5.87 19.57 -3.34
C PHE A 29 -7.32 19.80 -2.83
N ARG A 30 -7.52 19.99 -1.52
CA ARG A 30 -8.82 20.03 -0.84
C ARG A 30 -9.42 21.43 -0.75
N ARG A 31 -9.34 22.19 -1.83
CA ARG A 31 -9.99 23.51 -1.97
C ARG A 31 -11.10 23.52 -3.04
N PRO A 32 -12.14 24.38 -2.93
CA PRO A 32 -13.16 24.53 -3.98
C PRO A 32 -12.57 25.03 -5.30
N LEU A 33 -12.94 24.40 -6.42
CA LEU A 33 -12.43 24.70 -7.75
C LEU A 33 -13.53 25.30 -8.64
N ARG A 34 -13.20 26.38 -9.36
CA ARG A 34 -14.14 27.02 -10.30
C ARG A 34 -14.17 26.28 -11.63
N VAL A 35 -15.32 25.75 -12.00
CA VAL A 35 -15.54 25.16 -13.32
C VAL A 35 -15.91 26.29 -14.30
N GLN A 36 -15.10 26.48 -15.33
CA GLN A 36 -15.39 27.43 -16.40
C GLN A 36 -16.09 26.71 -17.56
N THR A 37 -17.33 27.10 -17.83
CA THR A 37 -18.11 26.60 -18.98
C THR A 37 -18.51 27.75 -19.92
N PRO A 38 -18.65 27.49 -21.23
CA PRO A 38 -19.29 28.43 -22.14
C PRO A 38 -20.74 28.69 -21.72
N SER A 39 -21.20 29.94 -21.86
CA SER A 39 -22.58 30.32 -21.53
C SER A 39 -23.60 29.44 -22.27
N GLY A 40 -24.62 28.98 -21.55
CA GLY A 40 -25.68 28.12 -22.09
C GLY A 40 -25.29 26.64 -22.30
N LYS A 41 -24.16 26.16 -21.76
CA LYS A 41 -23.77 24.74 -21.80
C LYS A 41 -23.54 24.16 -20.40
N GLU A 42 -24.04 22.94 -20.18
CA GLU A 42 -23.62 22.12 -19.05
C GLU A 42 -22.11 21.79 -19.14
N PRO A 43 -21.39 21.68 -18.00
CA PRO A 43 -20.02 21.21 -17.98
C PRO A 43 -19.91 19.75 -18.43
N GLY A 44 -18.90 19.47 -19.25
CA GLY A 44 -18.47 18.11 -19.55
C GLY A 44 -17.23 17.70 -18.75
N ILE A 45 -16.81 16.45 -18.93
CA ILE A 45 -15.61 15.92 -18.28
C ILE A 45 -14.34 16.75 -18.53
N ALA A 46 -14.20 17.33 -19.72
CA ALA A 46 -13.08 18.20 -20.06
C ALA A 46 -13.03 19.47 -19.20
N ASP A 47 -14.18 19.98 -18.76
CA ASP A 47 -14.27 21.21 -17.97
C ASP A 47 -13.98 20.94 -16.49
N PHE A 48 -14.44 19.80 -15.96
CA PHE A 48 -14.06 19.32 -14.62
C PHE A 48 -12.57 18.98 -14.54
N ALA A 49 -12.03 18.23 -15.51
CA ALA A 49 -10.61 17.93 -15.56
C ALA A 49 -9.77 19.22 -15.70
N ARG A 50 -10.19 20.19 -16.54
CA ARG A 50 -9.54 21.50 -16.64
C ARG A 50 -9.51 22.22 -15.29
N ALA A 51 -10.63 22.24 -14.56
CA ALA A 51 -10.71 22.89 -13.26
C ALA A 51 -9.72 22.29 -12.23
N PHE A 52 -9.48 20.98 -12.28
CA PHE A 52 -8.47 20.32 -11.45
C PHE A 52 -7.04 20.66 -11.91
N VAL A 53 -6.65 20.32 -13.15
CA VAL A 53 -5.23 20.44 -13.58
C VAL A 53 -4.74 21.88 -13.73
N SER A 54 -5.64 22.86 -13.85
CA SER A 54 -5.28 24.28 -13.87
C SER A 54 -5.19 24.93 -12.49
N ALA A 55 -5.58 24.24 -11.41
CA ALA A 55 -5.75 24.84 -10.09
C ALA A 55 -4.47 25.50 -9.56
N ASP A 56 -3.37 24.74 -9.44
CA ASP A 56 -2.00 25.23 -9.12
C ASP A 56 -0.93 24.16 -9.42
N GLN A 57 -1.12 23.36 -10.47
CA GLN A 57 -0.38 22.08 -10.62
C GLN A 57 0.49 21.99 -11.89
N LYS A 58 0.93 23.13 -12.43
CA LYS A 58 1.71 23.20 -13.69
C LYS A 58 3.09 22.54 -13.62
N GLU A 59 3.61 22.34 -12.41
CA GLU A 59 4.92 21.71 -12.17
C GLU A 59 4.92 20.22 -12.53
N TYR A 60 3.75 19.56 -12.48
CA TYR A 60 3.61 18.17 -12.94
C TYR A 60 3.44 18.13 -14.46
N ALA A 61 4.37 17.46 -15.16
CA ALA A 61 4.36 17.33 -16.61
C ALA A 61 3.07 16.69 -17.14
N LEU A 62 2.56 15.64 -16.46
CA LEU A 62 1.27 15.00 -16.73
C LEU A 62 0.09 16.01 -16.77
N PHE A 63 0.01 16.90 -15.79
CA PHE A 63 -1.09 17.86 -15.67
C PHE A 63 -0.96 18.99 -16.69
N SER A 64 0.26 19.49 -16.92
CA SER A 64 0.55 20.47 -17.96
C SER A 64 0.27 19.95 -19.38
N ALA A 65 0.63 18.70 -19.67
CA ALA A 65 0.31 18.02 -20.93
C ALA A 65 -1.20 17.79 -21.09
N THR A 66 -1.89 17.38 -20.01
CA THR A 66 -3.34 17.20 -19.98
C THR A 66 -4.09 18.51 -20.24
N LEU A 67 -3.68 19.61 -19.59
CA LEU A 67 -4.25 20.94 -19.81
C LEU A 67 -4.06 21.41 -21.26
N ALA A 68 -2.85 21.28 -21.80
CA ALA A 68 -2.58 21.61 -23.20
C ALA A 68 -3.47 20.80 -24.16
N ARG A 69 -3.63 19.50 -23.93
CA ARG A 69 -4.50 18.61 -24.72
C ARG A 69 -5.97 18.99 -24.65
N ILE A 70 -6.47 19.35 -23.47
CA ILE A 70 -7.84 19.82 -23.23
C ILE A 70 -8.12 21.14 -23.96
N ASP A 71 -7.13 22.04 -24.01
CA ASP A 71 -7.21 23.33 -24.69
C ASP A 71 -6.95 23.25 -26.21
N GLY A 72 -6.65 22.06 -26.75
CA GLY A 72 -6.30 21.86 -28.16
C GLY A 72 -4.92 22.40 -28.57
N ARG A 73 -4.04 22.65 -27.59
CA ARG A 73 -2.66 23.12 -27.80
C ARG A 73 -1.70 21.94 -27.95
N GLN A 74 -0.61 22.14 -28.68
CA GLN A 74 0.52 21.21 -28.67
C GLN A 74 1.29 21.34 -27.34
N PHE A 75 1.69 20.20 -26.79
CA PHE A 75 2.65 20.13 -25.67
C PHE A 75 3.96 19.56 -26.22
N LYS A 76 5.09 20.20 -25.93
CA LYS A 76 6.40 19.74 -26.38
C LYS A 76 6.97 18.78 -25.34
N LEU A 77 6.96 17.50 -25.66
CA LEU A 77 7.61 16.46 -24.85
C LEU A 77 9.13 16.45 -25.10
N PRO A 78 9.94 16.07 -24.09
CA PRO A 78 11.27 15.50 -24.25
C PRO A 78 11.28 14.25 -25.16
N GLN A 79 12.46 13.78 -25.53
CA GLN A 79 12.63 12.71 -26.53
C GLN A 79 12.31 11.31 -25.97
N ASP A 80 12.52 11.17 -24.67
CA ASP A 80 12.39 10.00 -23.80
C ASP A 80 11.03 9.95 -23.05
N GLU A 81 10.12 10.87 -23.37
CA GLU A 81 8.84 11.01 -22.69
C GLU A 81 7.67 10.86 -23.66
N GLN A 82 6.68 10.05 -23.27
CA GLN A 82 5.47 9.80 -24.06
C GLN A 82 4.23 10.30 -23.32
N PHE A 83 3.25 10.81 -24.06
CA PHE A 83 1.97 11.24 -23.49
C PHE A 83 0.78 10.79 -24.35
N THR A 84 -0.22 10.18 -23.71
CA THR A 84 -1.50 9.85 -24.34
C THR A 84 -2.64 10.39 -23.49
N CYS A 85 -3.72 10.85 -24.14
CA CYS A 85 -4.89 11.36 -23.42
C CYS A 85 -6.18 11.12 -24.21
N LEU A 86 -7.09 10.37 -23.59
CA LEU A 86 -8.43 10.04 -24.03
C LEU A 86 -9.44 10.96 -23.32
N ILE A 87 -10.28 11.64 -24.09
CA ILE A 87 -11.39 12.47 -23.57
C ILE A 87 -12.70 11.89 -24.10
N ASP A 88 -13.27 10.93 -23.36
CA ASP A 88 -14.49 10.22 -23.70
C ASP A 88 -15.71 10.98 -23.17
N ARG A 89 -16.16 11.97 -23.96
CA ARG A 89 -17.28 12.85 -23.60
C ARG A 89 -18.62 12.10 -23.42
N PRO A 90 -19.02 11.14 -24.28
CA PRO A 90 -20.27 10.39 -24.09
C PRO A 90 -20.35 9.68 -22.74
N HIS A 91 -19.23 9.12 -22.26
CA HIS A 91 -19.19 8.41 -20.99
C HIS A 91 -18.85 9.29 -19.78
N GLY A 92 -18.47 10.55 -20.00
CA GLY A 92 -18.07 11.47 -18.94
C GLY A 92 -16.72 11.11 -18.32
N TYR A 93 -15.79 10.55 -19.11
CA TYR A 93 -14.53 9.97 -18.66
C TYR A 93 -13.31 10.60 -19.37
N LEU A 94 -12.22 10.79 -18.63
CA LEU A 94 -10.92 11.22 -19.15
C LEU A 94 -9.82 10.36 -18.53
N ARG A 95 -8.88 9.93 -19.36
CA ARG A 95 -7.65 9.25 -18.94
C ARG A 95 -6.46 9.85 -19.65
N ALA A 96 -5.49 10.32 -18.88
CA ALA A 96 -4.20 10.81 -19.36
C ALA A 96 -3.09 9.94 -18.77
N VAL A 97 -2.13 9.55 -19.61
CA VAL A 97 -0.95 8.77 -19.23
C VAL A 97 0.29 9.52 -19.68
N TYR A 98 1.20 9.76 -18.75
CA TYR A 98 2.56 10.22 -19.00
C TYR A 98 3.51 9.05 -18.75
N THR A 99 4.47 8.83 -19.64
CA THR A 99 5.48 7.78 -19.51
C THR A 99 6.85 8.41 -19.64
N ILE A 100 7.76 8.12 -18.71
CA ILE A 100 9.17 8.51 -18.79
C ILE A 100 9.98 7.22 -19.02
N GLU A 101 10.69 7.12 -20.13
CA GLU A 101 11.49 5.92 -20.43
C GLU A 101 12.77 5.86 -19.57
N GLY A 102 13.22 4.64 -19.25
CA GLY A 102 14.49 4.42 -18.56
C GLY A 102 14.49 4.62 -17.03
N ILE A 103 13.35 4.96 -16.42
CA ILE A 103 13.20 5.01 -14.96
C ILE A 103 12.46 3.77 -14.40
N LYS A 104 12.65 3.49 -13.11
CA LYS A 104 11.77 2.58 -12.36
C LYS A 104 10.39 3.26 -12.25
N ASP A 105 9.33 2.49 -12.47
CA ASP A 105 7.93 2.94 -12.37
C ASP A 105 7.59 4.07 -13.37
N PRO A 106 7.70 3.79 -14.69
CA PRO A 106 7.70 4.81 -15.74
C PRO A 106 6.34 5.49 -15.96
N HIS A 107 5.22 4.90 -15.54
CA HIS A 107 3.89 5.41 -15.84
C HIS A 107 3.29 6.27 -14.73
N GLN A 108 2.83 7.46 -15.11
CA GLN A 108 1.99 8.34 -14.30
C GLN A 108 0.62 8.47 -14.97
N VAL A 109 -0.46 8.21 -14.25
CA VAL A 109 -1.82 8.20 -14.79
C VAL A 109 -2.73 9.13 -14.02
N LEU A 110 -3.46 9.99 -14.75
CA LEU A 110 -4.58 10.78 -14.24
C LEU A 110 -5.87 10.25 -14.88
N GLU A 111 -6.81 9.80 -14.05
CA GLU A 111 -8.17 9.50 -14.45
C GLU A 111 -9.14 10.49 -13.81
N VAL A 112 -10.13 10.95 -14.58
CA VAL A 112 -11.21 11.80 -14.09
C VAL A 112 -12.52 11.24 -14.64
N CYS A 113 -13.55 11.14 -13.81
CA CYS A 113 -14.90 10.79 -14.26
C CYS A 113 -15.96 11.49 -13.41
N TYR A 114 -17.23 11.42 -13.82
CA TYR A 114 -18.33 11.91 -12.99
C TYR A 114 -19.61 11.06 -13.06
N TRP A 115 -20.36 11.11 -11.97
CA TRP A 115 -21.70 10.56 -11.83
C TRP A 115 -22.71 11.71 -11.76
N ARG A 116 -23.90 11.48 -12.32
CA ARG A 116 -25.08 12.31 -12.03
C ARG A 116 -25.69 11.79 -10.74
N THR A 117 -26.04 12.70 -9.82
CA THR A 117 -26.82 12.37 -8.62
C THR A 117 -28.32 12.49 -8.92
N ASP A 118 -29.17 12.16 -7.96
CA ASP A 118 -30.62 12.47 -8.03
C ASP A 118 -30.92 13.97 -8.14
N THR A 119 -30.01 14.79 -7.62
CA THR A 119 -30.03 16.25 -7.81
C THR A 119 -29.27 16.63 -9.07
N ASP A 120 -29.47 17.83 -9.60
CA ASP A 120 -28.69 18.31 -10.76
C ASP A 120 -27.18 18.57 -10.45
N ARG A 121 -26.71 18.17 -9.28
CA ARG A 121 -25.28 18.12 -8.95
C ARG A 121 -24.59 16.99 -9.71
N ARG A 122 -23.26 17.00 -9.70
CA ARG A 122 -22.42 15.92 -10.24
C ARG A 122 -21.37 15.54 -9.20
N LEU A 123 -21.25 14.26 -8.90
CA LEU A 123 -20.10 13.75 -8.15
C LEU A 123 -18.96 13.57 -9.14
N VAL A 124 -17.82 14.23 -8.95
CA VAL A 124 -16.63 14.13 -9.81
C VAL A 124 -15.53 13.42 -9.03
N ALA A 125 -15.01 12.32 -9.55
CA ALA A 125 -13.80 11.70 -9.01
C ALA A 125 -12.57 12.10 -9.82
N VAL A 126 -11.47 12.33 -9.12
CA VAL A 126 -10.12 12.50 -9.66
C VAL A 126 -9.23 11.45 -9.02
N CYS A 127 -8.55 10.66 -9.84
CA CYS A 127 -7.62 9.62 -9.40
C CYS A 127 -6.26 9.86 -10.05
N TYR A 128 -5.20 9.87 -9.25
CA TYR A 128 -3.82 9.92 -9.72
C TYR A 128 -3.03 8.76 -9.13
N TYR A 129 -2.40 7.97 -10.00
CA TYR A 129 -1.69 6.75 -9.65
C TYR A 129 -0.47 6.54 -10.56
N ASN A 130 0.48 5.75 -10.07
CA ASN A 130 1.66 5.29 -10.81
C ASN A 130 1.74 3.75 -10.74
N ASP A 131 2.81 3.14 -11.24
CA ASP A 131 2.98 1.69 -11.18
C ASP A 131 3.13 1.14 -9.74
N LEU A 132 3.53 1.98 -8.77
CA LEU A 132 3.66 1.63 -7.36
C LEU A 132 2.34 1.69 -6.58
N GLY A 133 1.34 2.45 -7.04
CA GLY A 133 0.09 2.62 -6.30
C GLY A 133 -0.73 3.86 -6.63
N THR A 134 -1.88 4.00 -5.97
CA THR A 134 -2.72 5.21 -6.01
C THR A 134 -2.23 6.20 -4.98
N GLU A 135 -1.64 7.29 -5.47
CA GLU A 135 -1.17 8.41 -4.65
C GLU A 135 -2.33 9.34 -4.24
N LEU A 136 -3.39 9.41 -5.05
CA LEU A 136 -4.52 10.31 -4.80
C LEU A 136 -5.85 9.74 -5.34
N LEU A 137 -6.89 9.76 -4.51
CA LEU A 137 -8.28 9.57 -4.92
C LEU A 137 -9.18 10.60 -4.23
N LEU A 138 -9.64 11.59 -4.98
CA LEU A 138 -10.48 12.69 -4.49
C LEU A 138 -11.86 12.65 -5.12
N PHE A 139 -12.83 13.16 -4.35
CA PHE A 139 -14.20 13.34 -4.79
C PHE A 139 -14.62 14.80 -4.56
N TYR A 140 -15.20 15.40 -5.59
CA TYR A 140 -15.77 16.74 -5.55
C TYR A 140 -17.27 16.67 -5.83
N ASP A 141 -18.03 17.45 -5.11
CA ASP A 141 -19.43 17.71 -5.38
C ASP A 141 -19.55 19.00 -6.20
N TYR A 142 -19.94 18.87 -7.47
CA TYR A 142 -20.17 19.98 -8.37
C TYR A 142 -21.61 20.49 -8.28
N SER A 143 -21.76 21.79 -7.99
CA SER A 143 -23.04 22.49 -8.02
C SER A 143 -23.15 23.40 -9.25
N PRO A 144 -24.15 23.19 -10.14
CA PRO A 144 -24.43 24.11 -11.25
C PRO A 144 -24.75 25.54 -10.78
N ALA A 145 -25.44 25.66 -9.63
CA ALA A 145 -25.87 26.96 -9.09
C ALA A 145 -24.70 27.85 -8.65
N THR A 146 -23.61 27.26 -8.15
CA THR A 146 -22.41 28.03 -7.78
C THR A 146 -21.33 28.00 -8.87
N GLY A 147 -21.33 26.99 -9.75
CA GLY A 147 -20.26 26.73 -10.70
C GLY A 147 -18.96 26.20 -10.05
N LEU A 148 -19.06 25.63 -8.85
CA LEU A 148 -17.92 25.13 -8.07
C LEU A 148 -17.95 23.61 -7.93
N MET A 149 -16.78 22.99 -8.09
CA MET A 149 -16.45 21.66 -7.57
C MET A 149 -15.95 21.83 -6.13
N THR A 150 -16.73 21.41 -5.14
CA THR A 150 -16.34 21.48 -3.72
C THR A 150 -15.85 20.11 -3.26
N PRO A 151 -14.62 19.98 -2.71
CA PRO A 151 -14.10 18.69 -2.26
C PRO A 151 -14.95 18.13 -1.12
N LEU A 152 -15.20 16.82 -1.14
CA LEU A 152 -15.87 16.14 -0.04
C LEU A 152 -14.89 15.97 1.13
N ALA A 153 -15.32 16.37 2.34
CA ALA A 153 -14.51 16.24 3.56
C ALA A 153 -14.21 14.78 3.96
N LYS A 154 -14.97 13.82 3.40
CA LYS A 154 -14.75 12.37 3.52
C LYS A 154 -15.07 11.72 2.16
N PRO A 155 -14.43 10.60 1.79
CA PRO A 155 -14.83 9.85 0.61
C PRO A 155 -16.32 9.43 0.66
N PRO A 156 -17.01 9.30 -0.48
CA PRO A 156 -18.42 8.94 -0.55
C PRO A 156 -18.63 7.42 -0.38
N PHE A 157 -17.90 6.79 0.55
CA PHE A 157 -18.00 5.38 0.90
C PHE A 157 -17.58 5.18 2.36
N GLN A 158 -18.08 4.11 2.98
CA GLN A 158 -17.81 3.74 4.37
C GLN A 158 -17.19 2.33 4.43
N ASP A 159 -16.73 1.94 5.63
CA ASP A 159 -16.16 0.61 5.92
C ASP A 159 -15.07 0.17 4.94
N PHE A 160 -14.24 1.13 4.49
CA PHE A 160 -13.10 0.90 3.62
C PHE A 160 -11.81 1.03 4.44
N HIS A 161 -11.07 -0.07 4.56
CA HIS A 161 -9.90 -0.16 5.45
C HIS A 161 -8.59 -0.50 4.71
N GLU A 162 -8.60 -0.49 3.37
CA GLU A 162 -7.38 -0.63 2.57
C GLU A 162 -6.51 0.63 2.65
N PHE A 163 -5.20 0.47 2.40
CA PHE A 163 -4.33 1.60 2.13
C PHE A 163 -4.31 1.79 0.60
N LEU A 164 -4.74 2.96 0.11
CA LEU A 164 -4.91 3.19 -1.33
C LEU A 164 -3.61 3.03 -2.14
N ARG A 165 -2.46 3.25 -1.49
CA ARG A 165 -1.13 3.04 -2.07
C ARG A 165 -0.83 1.57 -2.42
N GLU A 166 -1.54 0.61 -1.84
CA GLU A 166 -1.44 -0.82 -2.21
C GLU A 166 -2.31 -1.20 -3.43
N LEU A 167 -3.06 -0.24 -3.97
CA LEU A 167 -4.07 -0.45 -5.00
C LEU A 167 -3.84 0.47 -6.19
N ILE A 168 -4.13 -0.03 -7.38
CA ILE A 168 -4.40 0.80 -8.56
C ILE A 168 -5.92 0.96 -8.66
N VAL A 169 -6.40 2.15 -8.34
CA VAL A 169 -7.81 2.53 -8.50
C VAL A 169 -8.06 2.87 -9.97
N GLN A 170 -9.11 2.28 -10.55
CA GLN A 170 -9.52 2.48 -11.93
C GLN A 170 -10.92 3.08 -11.95
N LEU A 171 -11.04 4.30 -12.45
CA LEU A 171 -12.33 4.98 -12.55
C LEU A 171 -13.14 4.42 -13.71
N PRO A 172 -14.48 4.31 -13.60
CA PRO A 172 -15.29 3.72 -14.65
C PRO A 172 -15.32 4.58 -15.90
N ARG A 173 -14.74 4.06 -16.99
CA ARG A 173 -15.07 4.51 -18.35
C ARG A 173 -16.45 4.02 -18.79
N GLU A 174 -16.77 2.76 -18.50
CA GLU A 174 -18.07 2.16 -18.78
C GLU A 174 -18.67 1.65 -17.45
N GLY A 175 -19.99 1.65 -17.34
CA GLY A 175 -20.66 1.38 -16.06
C GLY A 175 -20.54 2.54 -15.06
N LYS A 176 -20.60 2.21 -13.77
CA LYS A 176 -20.57 3.18 -12.64
C LYS A 176 -19.77 2.71 -11.42
N ASP A 177 -19.40 1.43 -11.34
CA ASP A 177 -18.62 0.87 -10.23
C ASP A 177 -17.14 1.25 -10.37
N ILE A 178 -16.47 1.56 -9.26
CA ILE A 178 -15.01 1.80 -9.23
C ILE A 178 -14.32 0.47 -8.94
N HIS A 179 -13.40 0.06 -9.82
CA HIS A 179 -12.63 -1.17 -9.64
C HIS A 179 -11.24 -0.86 -9.09
N MET A 180 -10.72 -1.72 -8.23
CA MET A 180 -9.37 -1.58 -7.68
C MET A 180 -8.65 -2.91 -7.75
N LYS A 181 -7.41 -2.90 -8.26
CA LYS A 181 -6.53 -4.07 -8.35
C LYS A 181 -5.27 -3.84 -7.52
N ARG A 182 -4.57 -4.89 -7.11
CA ARG A 182 -3.22 -4.80 -6.54
C ARG A 182 -2.24 -4.10 -7.49
N CYS A 183 -1.34 -3.28 -6.95
CA CYS A 183 -0.18 -2.74 -7.70
C CYS A 183 0.99 -3.73 -7.81
N TRP A 184 0.99 -4.81 -7.01
CA TRP A 184 2.08 -5.79 -6.92
C TRP A 184 1.54 -7.19 -6.59
N ASP A 185 2.29 -8.27 -6.82
CA ASP A 185 1.76 -9.64 -6.79
C ASP A 185 1.22 -10.08 -5.42
N GLY A 186 1.94 -9.81 -4.33
CA GLY A 186 1.48 -10.01 -2.94
C GLY A 186 0.46 -8.99 -2.44
N GLY A 187 0.03 -8.06 -3.29
CA GLY A 187 -0.91 -7.01 -2.93
C GLY A 187 -2.33 -7.52 -2.61
N PRO A 188 -3.18 -6.62 -2.07
CA PRO A 188 -4.51 -6.98 -1.60
C PRO A 188 -5.38 -7.51 -2.75
N SER A 189 -6.22 -8.51 -2.48
CA SER A 189 -7.12 -9.06 -3.51
C SER A 189 -7.98 -7.95 -4.13
N PRO A 190 -8.22 -7.97 -5.46
CA PRO A 190 -9.04 -6.95 -6.13
C PRO A 190 -10.40 -6.74 -5.47
N LEU A 191 -10.92 -5.52 -5.55
CA LEU A 191 -12.20 -5.14 -4.95
C LEU A 191 -12.99 -4.22 -5.88
N THR A 192 -14.23 -3.94 -5.49
CA THR A 192 -15.12 -3.03 -6.23
C THR A 192 -15.94 -2.21 -5.26
N LEU A 193 -15.96 -0.89 -5.48
CA LEU A 193 -16.90 0.03 -4.85
C LEU A 193 -18.10 0.16 -5.79
N ARG A 194 -19.25 -0.36 -5.37
CA ARG A 194 -20.49 -0.34 -6.16
C ARG A 194 -21.22 0.98 -6.01
N TRP A 195 -21.58 1.61 -7.13
CA TRP A 195 -22.39 2.82 -7.13
C TRP A 195 -23.80 2.54 -6.60
N ASP A 196 -24.30 3.39 -5.70
CA ASP A 196 -25.63 3.24 -5.09
C ASP A 196 -26.78 3.79 -5.95
N GLY A 197 -26.48 4.64 -6.94
CA GLY A 197 -27.46 5.36 -7.75
C GLY A 197 -27.56 6.86 -7.40
N HIS A 198 -27.26 7.22 -6.16
CA HIS A 198 -27.76 8.43 -5.50
C HIS A 198 -26.65 9.42 -5.09
N GLY A 199 -25.44 8.93 -4.80
CA GLY A 199 -24.35 9.78 -4.32
C GLY A 199 -23.16 9.05 -3.67
N THR A 200 -23.26 7.75 -3.42
CA THR A 200 -22.28 7.01 -2.60
C THR A 200 -21.91 5.65 -3.21
N PHE A 201 -20.92 4.99 -2.60
CA PHE A 201 -20.52 3.64 -2.98
C PHE A 201 -20.49 2.70 -1.79
N THR A 202 -20.85 1.44 -2.04
CA THR A 202 -20.74 0.33 -1.09
C THR A 202 -19.62 -0.61 -1.50
N LEU A 203 -18.72 -0.97 -0.58
CA LEU A 203 -17.68 -1.95 -0.83
C LEU A 203 -18.27 -3.36 -0.98
N VAL A 204 -18.13 -3.95 -2.17
CA VAL A 204 -18.64 -5.29 -2.48
C VAL A 204 -17.87 -6.34 -1.67
N GLY A 205 -18.58 -7.09 -0.83
CA GLY A 205 -17.99 -8.19 -0.04
C GLY A 205 -17.24 -7.75 1.22
N ALA A 206 -17.41 -6.52 1.70
CA ALA A 206 -16.71 -5.98 2.88
C ALA A 206 -16.73 -6.93 4.11
N ALA A 207 -17.89 -7.54 4.40
CA ALA A 207 -18.06 -8.46 5.54
C ALA A 207 -17.31 -9.81 5.41
N GLU A 208 -16.97 -10.23 4.18
CA GLU A 208 -16.06 -11.35 3.94
C GLU A 208 -14.61 -10.87 4.06
N ARG A 209 -14.30 -9.76 3.38
CA ARG A 209 -12.95 -9.18 3.28
C ARG A 209 -12.34 -8.84 4.64
N TYR A 210 -13.14 -8.31 5.56
CA TYR A 210 -12.72 -7.92 6.91
C TYR A 210 -13.09 -8.93 7.99
N ARG A 211 -13.51 -10.14 7.62
CA ARG A 211 -13.73 -11.21 8.59
C ARG A 211 -12.40 -11.62 9.22
N GLN A 212 -12.36 -11.66 10.55
CA GLN A 212 -11.22 -12.21 11.28
C GLN A 212 -11.05 -13.70 10.97
N PRO A 213 -9.81 -14.19 10.72
CA PRO A 213 -9.56 -15.61 10.63
C PRO A 213 -9.80 -16.28 11.98
N ALA A 214 -10.48 -17.42 11.95
CA ALA A 214 -10.68 -18.23 13.15
C ALA A 214 -9.33 -18.72 13.70
N ALA A 215 -9.24 -18.84 15.02
CA ALA A 215 -8.10 -19.48 15.67
C ALA A 215 -8.01 -20.95 15.26
N ASN A 216 -6.80 -21.52 15.32
CA ASN A 216 -6.53 -22.96 15.15
C ASN A 216 -6.92 -23.58 13.79
N GLN A 217 -7.33 -22.78 12.78
CA GLN A 217 -7.51 -23.29 11.43
C GLN A 217 -6.15 -23.50 10.74
N PRO A 218 -5.91 -24.66 10.11
CA PRO A 218 -4.75 -24.86 9.25
C PRO A 218 -4.71 -23.81 8.13
N ALA A 219 -3.55 -23.20 7.93
CA ALA A 219 -3.34 -22.21 6.89
C ALA A 219 -2.02 -22.44 6.16
N THR A 220 -2.03 -22.31 4.83
CA THR A 220 -0.81 -22.17 4.04
C THR A 220 -0.20 -20.79 4.29
N CYS A 221 1.13 -20.76 4.35
CA CYS A 221 1.93 -19.55 4.48
C CYS A 221 3.05 -19.60 3.44
N ASP A 222 3.63 -18.45 3.11
CA ASP A 222 4.96 -18.40 2.50
C ASP A 222 5.60 -17.06 2.88
N PHE A 223 6.56 -17.09 3.80
CA PHE A 223 7.34 -15.95 4.26
C PHE A 223 8.60 -16.42 5.00
N ILE A 224 9.57 -15.52 5.17
CA ILE A 224 10.83 -15.77 5.87
C ILE A 224 10.66 -15.55 7.38
N ALA A 225 11.25 -16.45 8.16
CA ALA A 225 11.37 -16.34 9.60
C ALA A 225 12.76 -16.84 10.06
N HIS A 226 13.21 -16.41 11.24
CA HIS A 226 14.41 -16.90 11.91
C HIS A 226 14.08 -17.45 13.31
N PHE A 227 14.99 -18.22 13.92
CA PHE A 227 14.86 -18.66 15.32
C PHE A 227 15.30 -17.62 16.36
N LYS A 228 16.05 -16.61 15.93
CA LYS A 228 16.52 -15.44 16.70
C LYS A 228 16.53 -14.21 15.78
N PRO A 229 16.58 -12.97 16.31
CA PRO A 229 16.96 -11.80 15.54
C PRO A 229 18.31 -12.03 14.83
N GLU A 230 18.49 -11.43 13.66
CA GLU A 230 19.69 -11.63 12.84
C GLU A 230 20.94 -11.03 13.51
N GLU A 231 20.76 -9.97 14.27
CA GLU A 231 21.78 -9.23 15.01
C GLU A 231 22.28 -9.98 16.27
N GLU A 232 21.52 -10.97 16.76
CA GLU A 232 21.89 -11.77 17.94
C GLU A 232 22.81 -12.95 17.57
N THR A 233 23.81 -13.24 18.39
CA THR A 233 24.73 -14.38 18.18
C THR A 233 24.30 -15.66 18.92
N SER A 234 23.21 -15.61 19.67
CA SER A 234 22.65 -16.75 20.42
C SER A 234 21.16 -16.55 20.67
N GLY A 235 20.41 -17.63 20.91
CA GLY A 235 19.00 -17.56 21.29
C GLY A 235 18.56 -18.76 22.14
N ASP A 236 17.24 -18.85 22.40
CA ASP A 236 16.65 -19.99 23.10
C ASP A 236 16.84 -21.30 22.29
N PRO A 237 17.17 -22.44 22.92
CA PRO A 237 17.26 -23.73 22.22
C PRO A 237 15.94 -24.12 21.55
N VAL A 238 16.01 -24.72 20.36
CA VAL A 238 14.83 -25.08 19.56
C VAL A 238 14.83 -26.57 19.23
N ASP A 239 13.72 -27.24 19.57
CA ASP A 239 13.44 -28.60 19.10
C ASP A 239 12.73 -28.57 17.74
N LEU A 240 13.22 -29.39 16.81
CA LEU A 240 12.59 -29.69 15.52
C LEU A 240 11.83 -31.02 15.65
N TYR A 241 10.59 -31.06 15.18
CA TYR A 241 9.68 -32.21 15.32
C TYR A 241 9.27 -32.80 13.96
N ASP A 242 8.95 -34.10 13.93
CA ASP A 242 8.39 -34.79 12.76
C ASP A 242 6.92 -34.43 12.47
N ALA A 243 6.16 -34.10 13.52
CA ALA A 243 4.76 -33.71 13.48
C ALA A 243 4.42 -32.72 14.63
N PRO A 244 3.28 -32.02 14.59
CA PRO A 244 2.80 -31.19 15.70
C PRO A 244 2.70 -31.99 17.02
N GLY A 245 3.61 -31.71 17.96
CA GLY A 245 3.70 -32.44 19.24
C GLY A 245 4.20 -33.88 19.12
N GLY A 246 4.84 -34.22 17.99
CA GLY A 246 5.41 -35.53 17.71
C GLY A 246 6.77 -35.76 18.38
N LYS A 247 7.63 -36.51 17.70
CA LYS A 247 8.99 -36.82 18.18
C LYS A 247 9.95 -35.70 17.78
N VAL A 248 10.82 -35.30 18.71
CA VAL A 248 11.98 -34.46 18.39
C VAL A 248 12.92 -35.23 17.46
N ILE A 249 13.13 -34.70 16.26
CA ILE A 249 14.05 -35.24 15.25
C ILE A 249 15.42 -34.56 15.30
N ARG A 250 15.51 -33.33 15.83
CA ARG A 250 16.76 -32.60 16.06
C ARG A 250 16.59 -31.59 17.18
N HIS A 251 17.60 -31.48 18.05
CA HIS A 251 17.74 -30.39 19.02
C HIS A 251 18.75 -29.38 18.46
N LEU A 252 18.42 -28.08 18.49
CA LEU A 252 19.32 -26.98 18.15
C LEU A 252 19.74 -26.28 19.45
N GLY A 253 21.05 -26.22 19.71
CA GLY A 253 21.59 -25.50 20.85
C GLY A 253 21.52 -23.98 20.66
N THR A 254 21.88 -23.23 21.70
CA THR A 254 21.82 -21.75 21.73
C THR A 254 22.61 -21.06 20.61
N TYR A 255 23.58 -21.75 20.02
CA TYR A 255 24.45 -21.25 18.95
C TYR A 255 24.22 -21.96 17.59
N ASP A 256 23.27 -22.90 17.52
CA ASP A 256 22.95 -23.67 16.29
C ASP A 256 21.70 -23.12 15.58
N LEU A 257 21.48 -21.80 15.68
CA LEU A 257 20.24 -21.11 15.29
C LEU A 257 20.37 -20.27 14.01
N ASP A 258 21.55 -20.21 13.40
CA ASP A 258 21.82 -19.54 12.13
C ASP A 258 21.26 -20.36 10.95
N TYR A 259 19.94 -20.48 10.94
CA TYR A 259 19.15 -21.03 9.85
C TYR A 259 18.13 -20.00 9.41
N ALA A 260 18.07 -19.83 8.09
CA ALA A 260 16.97 -19.12 7.49
C ALA A 260 15.82 -20.09 7.22
N LEU A 261 14.58 -19.68 7.54
CA LEU A 261 13.41 -20.54 7.55
C LEU A 261 12.35 -19.99 6.60
N ARG A 262 11.66 -20.86 5.87
CA ARG A 262 10.50 -20.50 5.06
C ARG A 262 9.27 -21.21 5.62
N VAL A 263 8.31 -20.44 6.15
CA VAL A 263 7.12 -20.99 6.81
C VAL A 263 6.08 -21.37 5.77
N LYS A 264 5.79 -22.67 5.62
CA LYS A 264 4.91 -23.21 4.55
C LYS A 264 3.47 -23.46 4.99
N ARG A 265 3.28 -23.83 6.26
CA ARG A 265 1.96 -24.14 6.85
C ARG A 265 1.97 -23.88 8.33
N VAL A 266 0.84 -23.47 8.88
CA VAL A 266 0.61 -23.40 10.33
C VAL A 266 -0.66 -24.13 10.72
N GLU A 267 -0.66 -24.74 11.91
CA GLU A 267 -1.84 -25.31 12.56
C GLU A 267 -1.63 -25.45 14.07
N ASN A 268 -2.66 -25.15 14.89
CA ASN A 268 -2.65 -25.37 16.34
C ASN A 268 -1.39 -24.84 17.09
N GLY A 269 -0.84 -23.69 16.67
CA GLY A 269 0.37 -23.10 17.27
C GLY A 269 1.68 -23.77 16.86
N TRP A 270 1.66 -24.60 15.82
CA TRP A 270 2.84 -25.18 15.16
C TRP A 270 2.99 -24.62 13.75
N ALA A 271 4.24 -24.47 13.32
CA ALA A 271 4.63 -24.08 11.97
C ALA A 271 5.43 -25.21 11.33
N HIS A 272 5.05 -25.61 10.11
CA HIS A 272 5.89 -26.42 9.24
C HIS A 272 6.82 -25.50 8.45
N ILE A 273 8.11 -25.71 8.61
CA ILE A 273 9.18 -24.91 8.03
C ILE A 273 10.04 -25.75 7.10
N ASP A 274 10.50 -25.13 6.02
CA ASP A 274 11.73 -25.56 5.33
C ASP A 274 12.88 -24.71 5.89
N TYR A 275 14.05 -25.30 6.14
CA TYR A 275 15.20 -24.59 6.71
C TYR A 275 16.49 -24.82 5.90
N GLY A 276 17.36 -23.81 5.85
CA GLY A 276 18.61 -23.81 5.09
C GLY A 276 19.55 -22.68 5.49
N ASP A 277 20.65 -22.51 4.74
CA ASP A 277 21.65 -21.46 5.01
C ASP A 277 21.27 -20.09 4.40
N ASP A 278 20.38 -20.08 3.41
CA ASP A 278 19.91 -18.88 2.70
C ASP A 278 18.42 -19.07 2.35
N PRO A 279 17.51 -18.17 2.75
CA PRO A 279 16.08 -18.33 2.54
C PRO A 279 15.60 -17.86 1.15
N LEU A 280 16.35 -16.95 0.53
CA LEU A 280 16.10 -16.40 -0.79
C LEU A 280 16.49 -17.41 -1.87
N MET A 281 17.49 -18.25 -1.56
CA MET A 281 17.89 -19.39 -2.38
C MET A 281 17.08 -20.68 -2.13
N MET A 282 16.08 -20.69 -1.22
CA MET A 282 15.20 -21.85 -0.98
C MET A 282 14.12 -22.05 -2.07
N GLY A 283 14.58 -22.22 -3.32
CA GLY A 283 13.79 -22.83 -4.38
C GLY A 283 13.61 -24.35 -4.20
N PRO A 284 12.92 -25.03 -5.13
CA PRO A 284 12.69 -26.47 -5.04
C PRO A 284 14.00 -27.27 -5.02
N GLY A 285 14.32 -27.87 -3.86
CA GLY A 285 15.45 -28.80 -3.69
C GLY A 285 16.71 -28.23 -3.01
N SER A 286 16.71 -26.99 -2.54
CA SER A 286 17.86 -26.37 -1.84
C SER A 286 17.71 -26.26 -0.32
N SER A 287 16.60 -26.75 0.26
CA SER A 287 16.45 -26.84 1.72
C SER A 287 17.37 -27.92 2.33
N LYS A 288 17.91 -27.66 3.53
CA LYS A 288 18.65 -28.66 4.33
C LYS A 288 17.73 -29.68 4.98
N GLY A 289 16.45 -29.35 5.10
CA GLY A 289 15.39 -30.23 5.61
C GLY A 289 14.10 -29.46 5.84
N SER A 290 13.09 -30.18 6.30
CA SER A 290 11.84 -29.60 6.80
C SER A 290 11.49 -30.18 8.17
N ALA A 291 10.75 -29.42 8.96
CA ALA A 291 10.35 -29.82 10.31
C ALA A 291 9.13 -29.04 10.80
N TRP A 292 8.55 -29.50 11.92
CA TRP A 292 7.59 -28.75 12.71
C TRP A 292 8.27 -28.07 13.89
N VAL A 293 7.92 -26.81 14.15
CA VAL A 293 8.36 -26.01 15.30
C VAL A 293 7.18 -25.28 15.93
N ARG A 294 7.31 -24.80 17.18
CA ARG A 294 6.29 -23.93 17.79
C ARG A 294 6.33 -22.56 17.12
N CYS A 295 5.17 -21.96 16.80
CA CYS A 295 5.15 -20.62 16.22
C CYS A 295 5.89 -19.59 17.10
N THR A 296 5.89 -19.79 18.42
CA THR A 296 6.56 -18.92 19.41
C THR A 296 8.09 -19.03 19.46
N THR A 297 8.71 -19.92 18.69
CA THR A 297 10.18 -19.91 18.50
C THR A 297 10.61 -19.05 17.32
N LEU A 298 9.68 -18.46 16.57
CA LEU A 298 9.96 -17.70 15.36
C LEU A 298 10.08 -16.20 15.63
N TYR A 299 10.89 -15.55 14.80
CA TYR A 299 10.96 -14.11 14.60
C TYR A 299 10.72 -13.80 13.12
N VAL A 300 10.09 -12.67 12.82
CA VAL A 300 9.76 -12.26 11.44
C VAL A 300 10.16 -10.82 11.18
N LEU A 301 10.52 -10.53 9.94
CA LEU A 301 10.92 -9.21 9.45
C LEU A 301 9.83 -8.63 8.53
N PRO A 302 9.21 -7.49 8.87
CA PRO A 302 8.45 -6.69 7.92
C PRO A 302 9.40 -6.07 6.88
N ALA A 303 8.99 -5.97 5.61
CA ALA A 303 9.88 -5.49 4.56
C ALA A 303 10.02 -3.97 4.49
N GLY A 304 11.23 -3.50 4.13
CA GLY A 304 11.66 -2.10 4.18
C GLY A 304 10.73 -1.09 3.51
N HIS A 305 10.21 -1.45 2.34
CA HIS A 305 9.36 -0.59 1.52
C HIS A 305 7.89 -0.53 1.99
N LEU A 306 7.52 -1.27 3.05
CA LEU A 306 6.16 -1.41 3.54
C LEU A 306 5.92 -0.75 4.92
N TYR A 307 6.89 0.00 5.46
CA TYR A 307 6.80 0.56 6.82
C TYR A 307 5.71 1.63 7.05
N GLU A 308 5.04 2.09 5.99
CA GLU A 308 3.83 2.92 6.08
C GLU A 308 2.60 2.14 6.62
N ASN A 309 2.68 0.81 6.71
CA ASN A 309 1.61 -0.05 7.22
C ASN A 309 1.47 -0.05 8.75
N TYR A 310 0.42 -0.72 9.23
CA TYR A 310 -0.03 -0.68 10.62
C TYR A 310 -0.02 -2.03 11.32
N ILE A 311 0.23 -2.00 12.63
CA ILE A 311 -0.08 -3.06 13.58
C ILE A 311 -1.54 -2.87 14.03
N TYR A 312 -2.34 -3.95 14.02
CA TYR A 312 -3.75 -3.94 14.35
C TYR A 312 -4.04 -4.64 15.69
N ALA A 313 -5.09 -4.23 16.40
CA ALA A 313 -5.46 -4.84 17.68
C ALA A 313 -5.99 -6.29 17.54
N GLU A 314 -6.60 -6.58 16.39
CA GLU A 314 -7.22 -7.86 16.03
C GLU A 314 -6.83 -8.21 14.58
N PRO A 315 -6.91 -9.48 14.12
CA PRO A 315 -6.48 -9.89 12.78
C PRO A 315 -7.50 -9.50 11.70
N THR A 316 -7.74 -8.19 11.55
CA THR A 316 -8.57 -7.60 10.49
C THR A 316 -8.24 -6.12 10.33
N ARG A 317 -8.28 -5.61 9.09
CA ARG A 317 -8.06 -4.18 8.80
C ARG A 317 -9.13 -3.26 9.39
N ALA A 318 -10.31 -3.78 9.70
CA ALA A 318 -11.37 -3.03 10.39
C ALA A 318 -11.06 -2.78 11.88
N ALA A 319 -10.04 -3.44 12.44
CA ALA A 319 -9.66 -3.26 13.83
C ALA A 319 -8.94 -1.93 14.08
N ARG A 320 -8.93 -1.51 15.35
CA ARG A 320 -8.14 -0.35 15.79
C ARG A 320 -6.66 -0.55 15.47
N ARG A 321 -6.04 0.45 14.83
CA ARG A 321 -4.59 0.56 14.65
C ARG A 321 -3.91 0.80 16.01
N VAL A 322 -2.85 0.05 16.28
CA VAL A 322 -2.08 0.10 17.53
C VAL A 322 -0.88 1.03 17.37
N ALA A 323 -0.15 0.87 16.26
CA ALA A 323 1.00 1.68 15.84
C ALA A 323 1.19 1.50 14.32
N THR A 324 1.97 2.36 13.67
CA THR A 324 2.62 2.10 12.38
C THR A 324 3.83 1.17 12.57
N PHE A 325 4.38 0.61 11.48
CA PHE A 325 5.64 -0.13 11.56
C PHE A 325 6.81 0.82 11.88
N ASN A 326 6.82 2.04 11.33
CA ASN A 326 7.81 3.07 11.69
C ASN A 326 7.81 3.44 13.18
N GLU A 327 6.65 3.53 13.84
CA GLU A 327 6.56 3.76 15.30
C GLU A 327 6.98 2.53 16.12
N ALA A 328 6.86 1.33 15.54
CA ALA A 328 7.24 0.07 16.16
C ALA A 328 8.75 -0.23 16.04
N MET A 329 9.37 0.20 14.94
CA MET A 329 10.80 0.16 14.68
C MET A 329 11.48 1.42 15.23
N ASP A 330 11.54 1.56 16.55
CA ASP A 330 12.10 2.77 17.19
C ASP A 330 13.62 2.95 16.98
N ASN A 331 14.29 1.92 16.46
CA ASN A 331 15.68 1.94 16.04
C ASN A 331 15.93 0.91 14.91
N ILE A 332 17.06 1.04 14.22
CA ILE A 332 17.42 0.21 13.05
C ILE A 332 17.68 -1.28 13.36
N THR A 333 17.65 -1.69 14.64
CA THR A 333 17.89 -3.07 15.09
C THR A 333 16.66 -3.76 15.72
N ASP A 334 15.52 -3.08 15.93
CA ASP A 334 14.23 -3.74 16.31
C ASP A 334 13.38 -4.04 15.06
N THR A 335 14.00 -4.75 14.12
CA THR A 335 13.48 -5.15 12.80
C THR A 335 12.82 -6.54 12.85
N TRP A 336 13.37 -7.45 13.64
CA TRP A 336 12.95 -8.85 13.77
C TRP A 336 12.00 -9.08 14.96
N TRP A 337 10.69 -9.08 14.73
CA TRP A 337 9.71 -9.15 15.82
C TRP A 337 9.33 -10.58 16.23
N LYS A 338 9.14 -10.79 17.54
CA LYS A 338 8.79 -12.10 18.12
C LYS A 338 7.39 -12.53 17.69
N VAL A 339 7.26 -13.74 17.17
CA VAL A 339 5.95 -14.33 16.84
C VAL A 339 5.26 -14.85 18.10
N LEU A 340 3.97 -14.54 18.26
CA LEU A 340 3.11 -15.03 19.33
C LEU A 340 2.03 -16.01 18.84
N GLU A 341 1.47 -15.75 17.66
CA GLU A 341 0.38 -16.54 17.08
C GLU A 341 0.38 -16.36 15.55
N ILE A 342 0.03 -17.39 14.78
CA ILE A 342 -0.15 -17.27 13.32
C ILE A 342 -1.55 -17.78 12.97
N ARG A 343 -2.27 -17.03 12.13
CA ARG A 343 -3.57 -17.38 11.54
C ARG A 343 -3.52 -17.15 10.04
N LYS A 344 -4.56 -17.59 9.31
CA LYS A 344 -4.68 -17.39 7.86
C LYS A 344 -4.50 -15.91 7.48
N GLY A 345 -3.37 -15.59 6.84
CA GLY A 345 -3.03 -14.24 6.35
C GLY A 345 -2.56 -13.25 7.42
N TRP A 346 -2.49 -13.64 8.70
CA TRP A 346 -2.22 -12.73 9.82
C TRP A 346 -1.28 -13.34 10.85
N ILE A 347 -0.35 -12.55 11.36
CA ILE A 347 0.59 -12.95 12.40
C ILE A 347 0.53 -11.98 13.56
N LYS A 348 0.42 -12.52 14.78
CA LYS A 348 0.49 -11.75 16.02
C LYS A 348 1.95 -11.67 16.44
N ILE A 349 2.45 -10.46 16.61
CA ILE A 349 3.84 -10.17 16.95
C ILE A 349 3.94 -9.45 18.30
N ARG A 350 5.16 -9.42 18.83
CA ARG A 350 5.61 -8.50 19.86
C ARG A 350 6.96 -7.91 19.43
N THR A 351 7.08 -6.58 19.39
CA THR A 351 8.38 -5.91 19.15
C THR A 351 9.33 -6.17 20.33
N ASN A 352 10.64 -6.21 20.09
CA ASN A 352 11.57 -6.64 21.13
C ASN A 352 11.85 -5.53 22.14
N HIS A 353 12.00 -4.29 21.69
CA HIS A 353 12.35 -3.16 22.54
C HIS A 353 11.11 -2.49 23.14
N LEU A 354 10.15 -2.07 22.31
CA LEU A 354 8.94 -1.38 22.79
C LEU A 354 7.87 -2.31 23.39
N GLY A 355 7.97 -3.63 23.17
CA GLY A 355 6.97 -4.60 23.64
C GLY A 355 5.58 -4.45 23.00
N ILE A 356 5.45 -3.68 21.91
CA ILE A 356 4.19 -3.45 21.22
C ILE A 356 3.66 -4.78 20.70
N THR A 357 2.43 -5.13 21.10
CA THR A 357 1.79 -6.39 20.73
C THR A 357 0.58 -6.12 19.84
N GLY A 358 0.47 -6.83 18.72
CA GLY A 358 -0.66 -6.75 17.81
C GLY A 358 -0.49 -7.63 16.58
N TRP A 359 -1.32 -7.41 15.57
CA TRP A 359 -1.44 -8.23 14.37
C TRP A 359 -0.98 -7.49 13.13
N ILE A 360 -0.23 -8.18 12.26
CA ILE A 360 0.19 -7.70 10.95
C ILE A 360 -0.18 -8.74 9.89
N GLU A 361 -0.38 -8.32 8.63
CA GLU A 361 -0.64 -9.25 7.54
C GLU A 361 0.64 -9.99 7.14
N THR A 362 0.56 -11.29 6.91
CA THR A 362 1.74 -12.11 6.54
C THR A 362 2.35 -11.67 5.22
N ARG A 363 1.55 -11.11 4.30
CA ARG A 363 2.02 -10.61 3.00
C ARG A 363 2.93 -9.39 3.09
N PHE A 364 3.15 -8.82 4.27
CA PHE A 364 4.11 -7.73 4.50
C PHE A 364 5.47 -8.21 5.03
N LEU A 365 5.62 -9.52 5.22
CA LEU A 365 6.85 -10.13 5.67
C LEU A 365 7.79 -10.40 4.51
N CYS A 366 9.08 -10.24 4.78
CA CYS A 366 10.18 -10.57 3.89
C CYS A 366 10.03 -11.96 3.23
N GLY A 367 10.26 -12.02 1.92
CA GLY A 367 10.18 -13.24 1.11
C GLY A 367 8.77 -13.80 0.87
N SER A 368 7.71 -13.04 1.22
CA SER A 368 6.36 -13.28 0.69
C SER A 368 6.29 -12.98 -0.81
N ASP A 369 5.23 -13.41 -1.49
CA ASP A 369 5.03 -13.17 -2.94
C ASP A 369 5.21 -11.68 -3.30
N GLY A 370 6.21 -11.36 -4.11
CA GLY A 370 6.52 -9.98 -4.52
C GLY A 370 7.15 -9.09 -3.43
N VAL A 371 7.53 -9.64 -2.27
CA VAL A 371 8.24 -8.91 -1.20
C VAL A 371 9.73 -9.25 -1.21
N ASP A 372 10.55 -8.35 -1.76
CA ASP A 372 11.99 -8.34 -1.50
C ASP A 372 12.28 -7.81 -0.08
N CYS A 373 13.41 -8.25 0.49
CA CYS A 373 13.82 -7.98 1.87
C CYS A 373 14.54 -6.63 1.99
#